data_AF-A0A7J8W6M9-F1
#
_entry.id   AF-A0A7J8W6M9-F1
#
_cell.length_a   1.000
_cell.length_b   1.000
_cell.length_c   1.000
_cell.angle_alpha   90.00
_cell.angle_beta   90.00
_cell.angle_gamma   90.00
#
_symmetry.space_group_name_H-M   'P 1'
#
loop_
_entity.id
_entity.type
_entity.pdbx_description
1 polymer ?
#
loop_
_entity_poly.entity_id
_entity_poly.type
_entity_poly.pdbx_seq_one_letter_code
_entity_poly.pdbx_strand_id
1 'polypeptide(L)'
;MKGLTKKMSEMSTLCRVDTCAIMYSPYKSQPKVWPSPMGLQQVLSKLEMIPEMEKSKNMLNQKTFLSQKITKVVEQLKNHWVIHGLNFWALSDINLLLNKKMSDIDKSIAALAKAPLNPQEVSSSSSLSIVALPPMTMVIPKVILRTSTEDIVQPDVNNMDPT
;
A
#
# COMPACT_ATOMS: atom_id res chain seq x y z
N MET A 1 -6.23 5.49 17.01
CA MET A 1 -7.71 5.28 16.97
C MET A 1 -8.53 6.42 17.56
N LYS A 2 -8.18 6.99 18.74
CA LYS A 2 -8.95 8.09 19.38
C LYS A 2 -9.17 9.32 18.45
N GLY A 3 -8.14 9.70 17.68
CA GLY A 3 -8.25 10.83 16.74
C GLY A 3 -9.28 10.60 15.62
N LEU A 4 -9.33 9.40 15.04
CA LEU A 4 -10.28 9.06 13.98
C LEU A 4 -11.73 9.13 14.49
N THR A 5 -12.00 8.53 15.65
CA THR A 5 -13.35 8.55 16.24
C THR A 5 -13.81 9.96 16.59
N LYS A 6 -12.89 10.85 17.01
CA LYS A 6 -13.20 12.27 17.23
C LYS A 6 -13.56 12.98 15.91
N LYS A 7 -12.79 12.73 14.85
CA LYS A 7 -13.08 13.32 13.54
C LYS A 7 -14.42 12.86 12.97
N MET A 8 -14.76 11.59 13.18
CA MET A 8 -16.07 11.05 12.80
C MET A 8 -17.21 11.67 13.60
N SER A 9 -17.06 11.85 14.92
CA SER A 9 -18.08 12.53 15.71
C SER A 9 -18.29 13.98 15.27
N GLU A 10 -17.20 14.71 14.98
CA GLU A 10 -17.26 16.06 14.43
C GLU A 10 -17.98 16.08 13.08
N MET A 11 -17.64 15.16 12.16
CA MET A 11 -18.27 15.06 10.84
C MET A 11 -19.77 14.74 10.94
N SER A 12 -20.15 13.79 11.80
CA SER A 12 -21.55 13.44 12.04
C SER A 12 -22.34 14.64 12.57
N THR A 13 -21.75 15.39 13.51
CA THR A 13 -22.40 16.55 14.13
C THR A 13 -22.50 17.73 13.17
N LEU A 14 -21.42 18.08 12.48
CA LEU A 14 -21.36 19.24 11.59
C LEU A 14 -22.20 19.06 10.33
N CYS A 15 -22.14 17.87 9.74
CA CYS A 15 -22.84 17.59 8.48
C CYS A 15 -24.22 16.95 8.69
N ARG A 16 -24.60 16.61 9.93
CA ARG A 16 -25.84 15.88 10.27
C ARG A 16 -26.01 14.59 9.48
N VAL A 17 -24.91 13.83 9.36
CA VAL A 17 -24.87 12.56 8.64
C VAL A 17 -24.66 11.40 9.61
N ASP A 18 -25.32 10.28 9.31
CA ASP A 18 -25.10 9.02 10.02
C ASP A 18 -23.70 8.49 9.69
N THR A 19 -22.90 8.21 10.72
CA THR A 19 -21.53 7.70 10.54
C THR A 19 -21.25 6.58 11.53
N CYS A 20 -20.49 5.58 11.06
CA CYS A 20 -20.03 4.48 11.88
C CYS A 20 -18.65 4.03 11.40
N ALA A 21 -17.91 3.33 12.26
CA ALA A 21 -16.63 2.74 11.90
C ALA A 21 -16.42 1.39 12.56
N ILE A 22 -15.83 0.48 11.79
CA ILE A 22 -15.33 -0.82 12.23
C ILE A 22 -13.82 -0.79 12.06
N MET A 23 -13.09 -0.98 13.16
CA MET A 23 -11.63 -0.84 13.18
C MET A 23 -10.99 -2.12 13.69
N TYR A 24 -10.26 -2.81 12.81
CA TYR A 24 -9.49 -4.01 13.17
C TYR A 24 -8.11 -3.63 13.68
N SER A 25 -7.60 -4.40 14.64
CA SER A 25 -6.24 -4.27 15.16
C SER A 25 -5.61 -5.64 15.22
N PRO A 26 -4.34 -5.82 14.78
CA PRO A 26 -3.69 -7.13 14.82
C PRO A 26 -3.43 -7.62 16.25
N TYR A 27 -3.53 -6.74 17.24
CA TYR A 27 -3.32 -7.03 18.65
C TYR A 27 -4.62 -7.35 19.41
N LYS A 28 -5.78 -7.30 18.75
CA LYS A 28 -7.09 -7.54 19.36
C LYS A 28 -7.89 -8.51 18.51
N SER A 29 -8.52 -9.49 19.16
CA SER A 29 -9.37 -10.48 18.49
C SER A 29 -10.68 -9.88 17.97
N GLN A 30 -11.21 -8.84 18.63
CA GLN A 30 -12.45 -8.18 18.24
C GLN A 30 -12.20 -6.78 17.65
N PRO A 31 -12.94 -6.39 16.60
CA PRO A 31 -12.85 -5.05 16.07
C PRO A 31 -13.39 -4.02 17.06
N LYS A 32 -12.78 -2.85 17.08
CA LYS A 32 -13.36 -1.70 17.77
C LYS A 32 -14.45 -1.10 16.89
N VAL A 33 -15.66 -1.03 17.43
CA VAL A 33 -16.81 -0.41 16.78
C VAL A 33 -17.07 0.98 17.40
N TRP A 34 -17.41 1.95 16.55
CA TRP A 34 -17.86 3.29 16.95
C TRP A 34 -19.11 3.68 16.13
N PRO A 35 -20.09 4.40 16.72
CA PRO A 35 -20.15 4.87 18.12
C PRO A 35 -20.48 3.77 19.13
N SER A 36 -21.32 2.82 18.72
CA SER A 36 -21.67 1.61 19.48
C SER A 36 -22.07 0.50 18.50
N PRO A 37 -22.08 -0.77 18.93
CA PRO A 37 -22.57 -1.87 18.10
C PRO A 37 -24.01 -1.65 17.61
N MET A 38 -24.89 -1.11 18.44
CA MET A 38 -26.27 -0.79 18.07
C MET A 38 -26.34 0.33 17.02
N GLY A 39 -25.54 1.39 17.18
CA GLY A 39 -25.47 2.46 16.19
C GLY A 39 -24.95 1.97 14.84
N LEU A 40 -23.96 1.07 14.84
CA LEU A 40 -23.47 0.42 13.62
C LEU A 40 -24.59 -0.37 12.91
N GLN A 41 -25.36 -1.17 13.66
CA GLN A 41 -26.46 -1.96 13.08
C GLN A 41 -27.54 -1.09 12.43
N GLN A 42 -27.88 0.05 13.04
CA GLN A 42 -28.82 1.01 12.45
C GLN A 42 -28.31 1.58 11.14
N VAL A 43 -27.03 1.99 11.08
CA VAL A 43 -26.42 2.52 9.86
C VAL A 43 -26.31 1.44 8.79
N LEU A 44 -25.94 0.20 9.15
CA LEU A 44 -25.89 -0.93 8.22
C LEU A 44 -27.27 -1.26 7.64
N SER A 45 -28.32 -1.29 8.47
CA SER A 45 -29.68 -1.53 8.00
C SER A 45 -30.12 -0.45 7.00
N LYS A 46 -29.81 0.83 7.28
CA LYS A 46 -30.07 1.92 6.33
C LYS A 46 -29.26 1.78 5.06
N LEU A 47 -27.98 1.43 5.18
CA LEU A 47 -27.11 1.20 4.04
C LEU A 47 -27.69 0.10 3.16
N GLU A 48 -28.06 -1.05 3.72
CA GLU A 48 -28.61 -2.21 3.00
C GLU A 48 -29.86 -1.88 2.17
N MET A 49 -30.71 -0.97 2.65
CA MET A 49 -31.91 -0.49 1.92
C MET A 49 -31.60 0.35 0.68
N ILE A 50 -30.38 0.89 0.54
CA ILE A 50 -29.99 1.71 -0.62
C ILE A 50 -29.71 0.79 -1.83
N PRO A 51 -30.13 1.13 -3.06
CA PRO A 51 -29.79 0.37 -4.26
C PRO A 51 -28.27 0.27 -4.50
N GLU A 52 -27.78 -0.86 -5.00
CA GLU A 52 -26.34 -1.12 -5.17
C GLU A 52 -25.63 -0.11 -6.09
N MET A 53 -26.32 0.33 -7.14
CA MET A 53 -25.81 1.37 -8.04
C MET A 53 -25.59 2.71 -7.32
N GLU A 54 -26.40 3.02 -6.32
CA GLU A 54 -26.30 4.25 -5.55
C GLU A 54 -25.27 4.13 -4.43
N LYS A 55 -25.20 2.96 -3.76
CA LYS A 55 -24.15 2.63 -2.77
C LYS A 55 -22.76 2.78 -3.37
N SER A 56 -22.53 2.13 -4.51
CA SER A 56 -21.21 2.06 -5.15
C SER A 56 -20.72 3.39 -5.73
N LYS A 57 -21.64 4.29 -6.10
CA LYS A 57 -21.32 5.60 -6.71
C LYS A 57 -20.32 6.43 -5.89
N ASN A 58 -20.41 6.37 -4.56
CA ASN A 58 -19.59 7.18 -3.65
C ASN A 58 -18.70 6.33 -2.74
N MET A 59 -18.64 5.02 -2.96
CA MET A 59 -17.77 4.16 -2.18
C MET A 59 -16.31 4.34 -2.61
N LEU A 60 -15.45 4.69 -1.64
CA LEU A 60 -14.05 4.99 -1.90
C LEU A 60 -13.16 4.20 -0.93
N ASN A 61 -12.06 3.67 -1.44
CA ASN A 61 -10.95 3.20 -0.63
C ASN A 61 -9.79 4.22 -0.66
N GLN A 62 -8.80 4.02 0.21
CA GLN A 62 -7.68 4.95 0.34
C GLN A 62 -6.87 5.09 -0.97
N LYS A 63 -6.59 3.96 -1.64
CA LYS A 63 -5.83 3.95 -2.90
C LYS A 63 -6.59 4.68 -4.01
N THR A 64 -7.88 4.39 -4.18
CA THR A 64 -8.72 5.05 -5.18
C THR A 64 -8.87 6.54 -4.90
N PHE A 65 -9.04 6.93 -3.64
CA PHE A 65 -9.13 8.34 -3.26
C PHE A 65 -7.83 9.10 -3.59
N LEU A 66 -6.67 8.55 -3.21
CA LEU A 66 -5.38 9.16 -3.51
C LEU A 66 -5.14 9.25 -5.02
N SER A 67 -5.43 8.19 -5.77
CA SER A 67 -5.32 8.19 -7.23
C SER A 67 -6.20 9.27 -7.85
N GLN A 68 -7.47 9.38 -7.44
CA GLN A 68 -8.38 10.42 -7.93
C GLN A 68 -7.86 11.83 -7.63
N LYS A 69 -7.28 12.05 -6.44
CA LYS A 69 -6.68 13.34 -6.08
C LYS A 69 -5.46 13.65 -6.94
N ILE A 70 -4.58 12.69 -7.19
CA ILE A 70 -3.42 12.85 -8.08
C ILE A 70 -3.91 13.17 -9.48
N THR A 71 -4.83 12.39 -10.03
CA THR A 71 -5.41 12.63 -11.37
C THR A 71 -5.99 14.03 -11.47
N LYS A 72 -6.75 14.47 -10.46
CA LYS A 72 -7.32 15.83 -10.44
C LYS A 72 -6.24 16.91 -10.46
N VAL A 73 -5.17 16.76 -9.68
CA VAL A 73 -4.06 17.73 -9.67
C VAL A 73 -3.31 17.73 -11.00
N VAL A 74 -3.06 16.55 -11.59
CA VAL A 74 -2.42 16.43 -12.91
C VAL A 74 -3.27 17.07 -14.00
N GLU A 75 -4.58 16.88 -13.96
CA GLU A 75 -5.51 17.50 -14.90
C GLU A 75 -5.56 19.02 -14.73
N GLN A 76 -5.57 19.51 -13.48
CA GLN A 76 -5.46 20.94 -13.21
C GLN A 76 -4.13 21.53 -13.69
N LEU A 77 -3.02 20.82 -13.50
CA LEU A 77 -1.72 21.25 -13.99
C LEU A 77 -1.67 21.23 -15.52
N LYS A 78 -2.25 20.22 -16.17
CA LYS A 78 -2.39 20.16 -17.63
C LYS A 78 -3.20 21.34 -18.13
N ASN A 79 -4.34 21.64 -17.51
CA ASN A 79 -5.18 22.77 -17.91
C ASN A 79 -4.46 24.10 -17.67
N HIS A 80 -3.77 24.25 -16.55
CA HIS A 80 -2.93 25.42 -16.25
C HIS A 80 -1.80 25.58 -17.26
N TRP A 81 -1.06 24.50 -17.56
CA TRP A 81 -0.03 24.45 -18.60
C TRP A 81 -0.57 24.85 -19.97
N VAL A 82 -1.74 24.31 -20.36
CA VAL A 82 -2.43 24.62 -21.62
C VAL A 82 -2.85 26.09 -21.67
N ILE A 83 -3.36 26.65 -20.56
CA ILE A 83 -3.79 28.05 -20.46
C ILE A 83 -2.60 29.01 -20.47
N HIS A 84 -1.50 28.66 -19.79
CA HIS A 84 -0.31 29.50 -19.68
C HIS A 84 0.64 29.37 -20.88
N GLY A 85 0.24 28.65 -21.93
CA GLY A 85 0.95 28.63 -23.22
C GLY A 85 2.40 28.17 -23.11
N LEU A 86 2.78 27.50 -22.03
CA LEU A 86 4.05 26.84 -21.98
C LEU A 86 3.96 25.74 -23.05
N ASN A 87 4.83 25.84 -24.05
CA ASN A 87 4.70 25.03 -25.24
C ASN A 87 5.18 23.61 -24.94
N PHE A 88 4.48 22.59 -25.44
CA PHE A 88 4.91 21.18 -25.37
C PHE A 88 6.38 21.02 -25.83
N TRP A 89 6.81 21.90 -26.74
CA TRP A 89 8.19 22.10 -27.18
C TRP A 89 9.16 22.47 -26.05
N ALA A 90 8.82 23.39 -25.14
CA ALA A 90 9.73 23.84 -24.08
C ALA A 90 10.10 22.73 -23.07
N LEU A 91 9.16 21.83 -22.74
CA LEU A 91 9.46 20.67 -21.88
C LEU A 91 10.22 19.56 -22.63
N SER A 92 9.91 19.36 -23.92
CA SER A 92 10.68 18.43 -24.78
C SER A 92 12.13 18.89 -24.91
N ASP A 93 12.36 20.20 -25.06
CA ASP A 93 13.70 20.80 -25.14
C ASP A 93 14.47 20.61 -23.84
N ILE A 94 13.82 20.83 -22.68
CA ILE A 94 14.44 20.60 -21.36
C ILE A 94 14.78 19.11 -21.17
N ASN A 95 13.87 18.19 -21.51
CA ASN A 95 14.12 16.75 -21.38
C ASN A 95 15.26 16.27 -22.30
N LEU A 96 15.31 16.78 -23.54
CA LEU A 96 16.40 16.52 -24.49
C LEU A 96 17.74 17.05 -23.97
N LEU A 97 17.74 18.27 -23.42
CA LEU A 97 18.94 18.89 -22.83
C LEU A 97 19.44 18.11 -21.62
N LEU A 98 18.53 17.68 -20.73
CA LEU A 98 18.87 16.88 -19.55
C LEU A 98 19.52 15.55 -19.95
N ASN A 99 18.92 14.84 -20.92
CA ASN A 99 19.46 13.59 -21.45
C ASN A 99 20.84 13.78 -22.11
N LYS A 100 21.03 14.88 -22.85
CA LYS A 100 22.33 15.22 -23.45
C LYS A 100 23.39 15.47 -22.39
N LYS A 101 23.07 16.24 -21.35
CA LYS A 101 23.99 16.52 -20.24
C LYS A 101 24.33 15.25 -19.46
N MET A 102 23.39 14.33 -19.28
CA MET A 102 23.64 13.03 -18.67
C MET A 102 24.65 12.20 -19.48
N SER A 103 24.45 12.14 -20.81
CA SER A 103 25.37 11.43 -21.71
C SER A 103 26.78 12.02 -21.73
N ASP A 104 26.90 13.35 -21.63
CA ASP A 104 28.20 14.01 -21.57
C ASP A 104 28.91 13.73 -20.23
N ILE A 105 28.16 13.65 -19.13
CA ILE A 105 28.69 13.23 -17.83
C ILE A 105 29.20 11.78 -17.90
N ASP A 106 28.42 10.85 -18.48
CA ASP A 106 28.82 9.45 -18.63
C ASP A 106 30.10 9.30 -19.46
N LYS A 107 30.21 10.07 -20.56
CA LYS A 107 31.42 10.09 -21.40
C LYS A 107 32.63 10.64 -20.64
N SER A 108 32.43 11.68 -19.81
CA SER A 108 33.49 12.26 -18.99
C SER A 108 33.97 11.28 -17.92
N ILE A 109 33.06 10.61 -17.22
CA ILE A 109 33.38 9.57 -16.24
C ILE A 109 34.17 8.44 -16.91
N ALA A 110 33.75 7.99 -18.10
CA ALA A 110 34.43 6.94 -18.85
C ALA A 110 35.84 7.36 -19.31
N ALA A 111 36.05 8.63 -19.67
CA ALA A 111 37.36 9.16 -20.04
C ALA A 111 38.30 9.24 -18.83
N LEU A 112 37.78 9.68 -17.68
CA LEU A 112 38.54 9.73 -16.42
C LEU A 112 38.89 8.34 -15.90
N ALA A 113 38.00 7.35 -16.06
CA ALA A 113 38.28 5.96 -15.72
C ALA A 113 39.37 5.31 -16.61
N LYS A 114 39.60 5.86 -17.82
CA LYS A 114 40.62 5.39 -18.76
C LYS A 114 41.93 6.18 -18.68
N ALA A 115 41.96 7.28 -17.94
CA ALA A 115 43.20 8.04 -17.73
C ALA A 115 44.18 7.19 -16.88
N PRO A 116 45.43 6.99 -17.31
CA PRO A 116 46.41 6.31 -16.48
C PRO A 116 46.65 7.13 -15.20
N LEU A 117 46.28 6.57 -14.05
CA LEU A 117 46.79 7.04 -12.76
C LEU A 117 48.31 6.86 -12.82
N ASN A 118 49.06 7.96 -12.89
CA ASN A 118 50.51 7.94 -12.72
C ASN A 118 50.83 7.67 -11.25
N PRO A 119 51.53 6.57 -10.89
CA PRO A 119 52.11 6.41 -9.57
C PRO A 119 53.63 6.41 -9.69
N GLN A 120 54.25 7.51 -9.26
CA GLN A 120 55.65 7.47 -8.87
C GLN A 120 55.75 6.59 -7.60
N GLU A 121 56.54 5.52 -7.75
CA GLU A 121 57.22 4.64 -6.78
C GLU A 121 56.79 4.65 -5.28
N VAL A 122 56.55 3.48 -4.68
CA VAL A 122 57.57 2.63 -4.01
C VAL A 122 56.84 1.42 -3.37
N SER A 123 57.45 0.25 -3.51
CA SER A 123 57.07 -1.07 -3.00
C SER A 123 56.82 -1.11 -1.48
N SER A 124 55.84 -1.93 -1.05
CA SER A 124 56.10 -3.02 -0.09
C SER A 124 54.88 -3.91 0.13
N SER A 125 55.11 -5.20 -0.15
CA SER A 125 54.42 -6.41 0.30
C SER A 125 53.61 -6.31 1.60
N SER A 126 52.37 -6.78 1.59
CA SER A 126 51.89 -7.75 2.57
C SER A 126 50.62 -8.48 2.12
N SER A 127 50.71 -9.80 2.22
CA SER A 127 49.76 -10.83 1.83
C SER A 127 48.49 -10.79 2.68
N LEU A 128 47.32 -11.02 2.06
CA LEU A 128 46.14 -11.50 2.80
C LEU A 128 45.53 -12.71 2.08
N SER A 129 45.54 -13.85 2.75
CA SER A 129 44.85 -15.06 2.30
C SER A 129 43.33 -14.92 2.53
N ILE A 130 42.54 -15.25 1.51
CA ILE A 130 41.08 -15.38 1.65
C ILE A 130 40.79 -16.85 1.99
N VAL A 131 40.35 -17.10 3.22
CA VAL A 131 39.76 -18.39 3.62
C VAL A 131 38.34 -18.47 3.06
N ALA A 132 38.08 -19.47 2.23
CA ALA A 132 36.75 -19.75 1.69
C ALA A 132 35.84 -20.36 2.78
N LEU A 133 34.67 -19.75 3.00
CA LEU A 133 33.63 -20.30 3.87
C LEU A 133 32.73 -21.28 3.10
N PRO A 134 32.30 -22.39 3.73
CA PRO A 134 31.43 -23.36 3.08
C PRO A 134 30.01 -22.79 2.87
N PRO A 135 29.30 -23.22 1.81
CA PRO A 135 27.98 -22.71 1.49
C PRO A 135 26.94 -23.18 2.53
N MET A 136 26.14 -22.24 3.05
CA MET A 136 24.98 -22.55 3.88
C MET A 136 23.85 -23.14 3.02
N THR A 137 23.46 -24.36 3.33
CA THR A 137 22.27 -25.00 2.76
C THR A 137 21.00 -24.46 3.43
N MET A 138 20.08 -23.91 2.64
CA MET A 138 18.73 -23.58 3.11
C MET A 138 17.94 -24.85 3.37
N VAL A 139 17.51 -25.07 4.62
CA VAL A 139 16.52 -26.09 4.97
C VAL A 139 15.14 -25.49 4.76
N ILE A 140 14.40 -26.00 3.77
CA ILE A 140 13.00 -25.64 3.54
C ILE A 140 12.14 -26.26 4.65
N PRO A 141 11.33 -25.49 5.40
CA PRO A 141 10.43 -26.06 6.39
C PRO A 141 9.36 -26.94 5.72
N LYS A 142 9.20 -28.16 6.23
CA LYS A 142 8.17 -29.11 5.80
C LYS A 142 6.78 -28.57 6.15
N VAL A 143 5.98 -28.26 5.14
CA VAL A 143 4.55 -27.92 5.30
C VAL A 143 3.82 -29.19 5.72
N ILE A 144 3.27 -29.19 6.94
CA ILE A 144 2.37 -30.26 7.41
C ILE A 144 0.95 -29.81 7.12
N LEU A 145 0.34 -30.45 6.11
CA LEU A 145 -1.09 -30.35 5.83
C LEU A 145 -1.84 -31.04 6.99
N ARG A 146 -2.63 -30.29 7.76
CA ARG A 146 -3.54 -30.88 8.74
C ARG A 146 -4.73 -31.48 7.99
N THR A 147 -4.72 -32.80 7.82
CA THR A 147 -5.91 -33.57 7.47
C THR A 147 -6.87 -33.52 8.66
N SER A 148 -8.09 -33.04 8.43
CA SER A 148 -9.17 -33.19 9.40
C SER A 148 -9.55 -34.67 9.43
N THR A 149 -9.31 -35.32 10.56
CA THR A 149 -9.86 -36.65 10.84
C THR A 149 -11.32 -36.44 11.24
N GLU A 150 -12.23 -36.88 10.37
CA GLU A 150 -13.61 -37.16 10.75
C GLU A 150 -13.60 -38.49 11.51
N ASP A 151 -13.94 -38.46 12.80
CA ASP A 151 -14.37 -39.65 13.54
C ASP A 151 -15.77 -39.41 14.10
N ILE A 152 -16.64 -40.36 13.77
CA ILE A 152 -18.07 -40.45 14.06
C ILE A 152 -18.25 -41.09 15.44
N VAL A 153 -19.09 -40.50 16.32
CA VAL A 153 -19.87 -41.28 17.31
C VAL A 153 -21.24 -40.64 17.50
N GLN A 154 -22.29 -41.45 17.28
CA GLN A 154 -23.70 -41.15 17.55
C GLN A 154 -24.01 -41.13 19.05
N PRO A 155 -25.08 -40.44 19.47
CA PRO A 155 -25.95 -40.96 20.52
C PRO A 155 -27.31 -41.36 19.95
N ASP A 156 -27.67 -42.60 20.27
CA ASP A 156 -28.92 -43.27 19.95
C ASP A 156 -30.16 -42.56 20.53
N VAL A 157 -31.26 -42.85 19.85
CA VAL A 157 -32.65 -42.41 19.97
C VAL A 157 -33.22 -42.45 21.39
N ASN A 158 -34.02 -41.45 21.77
CA ASN A 158 -35.28 -41.67 22.50
C ASN A 158 -36.27 -40.53 22.18
N ASN A 159 -37.29 -40.88 21.41
CA ASN A 159 -38.51 -40.11 21.21
C ASN A 159 -39.38 -40.15 22.48
N MET A 160 -39.99 -39.02 22.85
CA MET A 160 -41.38 -39.01 23.32
C MET A 160 -42.04 -37.65 23.01
N ASP A 161 -43.30 -37.75 22.60
CA ASP A 161 -44.21 -36.81 21.93
C ASP A 161 -44.62 -35.58 22.78
N PRO A 162 -45.15 -34.49 22.20
CA PRO A 162 -45.74 -33.38 22.94
C PRO A 162 -47.23 -33.63 23.22
N THR A 163 -47.71 -33.14 24.37
CA THR A 163 -49.14 -32.89 24.62
C THR A 163 -49.38 -31.39 24.64
#